data_AF-A0A1I8NQX0-F1
#
_entry.id   AF-A0A1I8NQX0-F1
#
_cell.length_a   1.000
_cell.length_b   1.000
_cell.length_c   1.000
_cell.angle_alpha   90.00
_cell.angle_beta   90.00
_cell.angle_gamma   90.00
#
_symmetry.space_group_name_H-M   'P 1'
#
loop_
_entity.id
_entity.type
_entity.pdbx_description
1 polymer ?
#
loop_
_entity_poly.entity_id
_entity_poly.type
_entity_poly.pdbx_seq_one_letter_code
_entity_poly.pdbx_strand_id
1 'polypeptide(L)'
;MRFRKYCSAWKATKMNTSMRQLLRSFLLIAIIWHNAVAVPEWHTASDGKEYLVEKELKYNWLQAYDECARRDLNLVVIESEEKNVAFTALLREKFAKPSPLWLGYHDEFNLAKGPRHFFSISTGQPLTFTNWFKGEPKNIKKKEHCAYVGGNSEYKWADASCDNSKYGYICEKDKSSTNCQDDMKDIRKEVKALNEAVSAEFANHRRDVTDILENNNNENNQIVEDLVAAKKAIIVESQKSIDAVLLRKPYLQAVLADVGDEFLAILNNALDGMSTVSTEAWQSIQVNHVRTVAEVNSASDNFAQDLESNTVAVDNLFD
;
A
#
# COMPACT_ATOMS: atom_id res chain seq x y z
N MET A 1 39.36 -39.93 -78.46
CA MET A 1 38.27 -39.69 -79.46
C MET A 1 36.95 -39.85 -78.72
N ARG A 2 35.95 -38.97 -78.71
CA ARG A 2 35.64 -37.74 -79.43
C ARG A 2 34.64 -36.92 -78.58
N PHE A 3 34.92 -35.63 -78.48
CA PHE A 3 34.01 -34.47 -78.43
C PHE A 3 32.50 -34.69 -78.72
N ARG A 4 31.68 -33.93 -77.94
CA ARG A 4 30.66 -32.93 -78.36
C ARG A 4 29.17 -33.20 -78.03
N LYS A 5 28.54 -32.10 -77.55
CA LYS A 5 27.09 -31.75 -77.43
C LYS A 5 26.45 -32.18 -76.08
N TYR A 6 25.94 -31.30 -75.22
CA TYR A 6 25.06 -30.16 -75.50
C TYR A 6 25.28 -28.99 -74.52
N CYS A 7 25.56 -27.82 -75.09
CA CYS A 7 25.28 -26.51 -74.51
C CYS A 7 24.29 -25.86 -75.49
N SER A 8 23.03 -25.67 -75.09
CA SER A 8 22.12 -24.71 -75.74
C SER A 8 20.79 -24.57 -75.00
N ALA A 9 20.36 -23.30 -74.90
CA ALA A 9 18.99 -22.83 -74.68
C ALA A 9 18.59 -22.38 -73.26
N TRP A 10 19.37 -21.48 -72.66
CA TRP A 10 18.77 -20.42 -71.85
C TRP A 10 18.20 -19.35 -72.81
N LYS A 11 16.94 -19.50 -73.21
CA LYS A 11 16.21 -18.41 -73.87
C LYS A 11 15.82 -17.42 -72.78
N ALA A 12 16.52 -16.29 -72.70
CA ALA A 12 16.02 -15.12 -71.99
C ALA A 12 14.72 -14.67 -72.68
N THR A 13 13.58 -15.00 -72.06
CA THR A 13 12.27 -14.47 -72.49
C THR A 13 12.33 -12.94 -72.41
N LYS A 14 12.27 -12.30 -73.58
CA LYS A 14 12.28 -10.85 -73.72
C LYS A 14 11.03 -10.31 -73.03
N MET A 15 11.21 -9.78 -71.82
CA MET A 15 10.13 -9.23 -71.00
C MET A 15 9.35 -8.19 -71.81
N ASN A 16 8.06 -8.46 -72.06
CA ASN A 16 7.16 -7.64 -72.86
C ASN A 16 7.07 -6.20 -72.30
N THR A 17 6.94 -5.19 -73.16
CA THR A 17 6.85 -3.77 -72.79
C THR A 17 5.72 -3.49 -71.80
N SER A 18 4.60 -4.19 -71.91
CA SER A 18 3.49 -4.10 -70.94
C SER A 18 3.89 -4.58 -69.54
N MET A 19 4.65 -5.69 -69.44
CA MET A 19 5.13 -6.22 -68.16
C MET A 19 6.20 -5.31 -67.52
N ARG A 20 7.03 -4.65 -68.35
CA ARG A 20 7.97 -3.61 -67.88
C ARG A 20 7.26 -2.36 -67.36
N GLN A 21 6.16 -1.95 -67.99
CA GLN A 21 5.34 -0.84 -67.53
C GLN A 21 4.62 -1.19 -66.22
N LEU A 22 4.05 -2.39 -66.11
CA LEU A 22 3.41 -2.85 -64.88
C LEU A 22 4.42 -2.95 -63.71
N LEU A 23 5.62 -3.47 -63.96
CA LEU A 23 6.68 -3.49 -62.95
C LEU A 23 7.14 -2.08 -62.55
N ARG A 24 7.25 -1.14 -63.49
CA ARG A 24 7.56 0.26 -63.20
C ARG A 24 6.46 0.94 -62.40
N SER A 25 5.19 0.73 -62.77
CA SER A 25 4.05 1.27 -62.03
C SER A 25 3.94 0.66 -60.64
N PHE A 26 4.20 -0.65 -60.50
CA PHE A 26 4.23 -1.32 -59.20
C PHE A 26 5.39 -0.83 -58.33
N LEU A 27 6.58 -0.62 -58.91
CA LEU A 27 7.71 0.00 -58.21
C LEU A 27 7.41 1.44 -57.81
N LEU A 28 6.79 2.25 -58.68
CA LEU A 28 6.38 3.62 -58.35
C LEU A 28 5.31 3.64 -57.25
N ILE A 29 4.32 2.75 -57.30
CA ILE A 29 3.29 2.61 -56.25
C ILE A 29 3.91 2.11 -54.95
N ALA A 30 4.86 1.17 -54.99
CA ALA A 30 5.57 0.68 -53.81
C ALA A 30 6.49 1.75 -53.19
N ILE A 31 7.11 2.60 -54.01
CA ILE A 31 7.88 3.77 -53.57
C ILE A 31 6.93 4.82 -52.96
N ILE A 32 5.78 5.08 -53.56
CA ILE A 32 4.76 6.00 -53.03
C ILE A 32 4.18 5.45 -51.70
N TRP A 33 3.97 4.14 -51.59
CA TRP A 33 3.53 3.47 -50.36
C TRP A 33 4.62 3.46 -49.27
N HIS A 34 5.90 3.33 -49.63
CA HIS A 34 7.01 3.47 -48.66
C HIS A 34 7.18 4.91 -48.15
N ASN A 35 6.68 5.92 -48.89
CA ASN A 35 6.78 7.32 -48.50
C ASN A 35 5.54 7.85 -47.75
N ALA A 36 4.56 7.00 -47.40
CA ALA A 36 3.26 7.44 -46.87
C ALA A 36 2.87 6.92 -45.47
N VAL A 37 3.77 6.22 -44.76
CA VAL A 37 3.56 5.89 -43.35
C VAL A 37 4.76 6.41 -42.57
N ALA A 38 4.59 7.53 -41.85
CA ALA A 38 5.53 7.93 -40.83
C ALA A 38 5.49 6.86 -39.72
N VAL A 39 6.54 6.04 -39.67
CA VAL A 39 6.73 5.02 -38.64
C VAL A 39 7.71 5.59 -37.61
N PRO A 40 7.43 5.43 -36.30
CA PRO A 40 8.37 5.83 -35.26
C PRO A 40 9.74 5.15 -35.45
N GLU A 41 10.84 5.88 -35.24
CA GLU A 41 12.20 5.42 -35.52
C GLU A 41 12.99 5.16 -34.23
N TRP A 42 13.78 4.08 -34.21
CA TRP A 42 14.65 3.73 -33.09
C TRP A 42 15.98 4.49 -33.14
N HIS A 43 16.40 4.99 -31.98
CA HIS A 43 17.67 5.69 -31.82
C HIS A 43 18.37 5.28 -30.52
N THR A 44 19.69 5.11 -30.57
CA THR A 44 20.51 4.72 -29.42
C THR A 44 21.29 5.92 -28.90
N ALA A 45 21.14 6.25 -27.61
CA ALA A 45 21.92 7.29 -26.96
C ALA A 45 23.33 6.81 -26.57
N SER A 46 24.19 7.74 -26.18
CA SER A 46 25.57 7.46 -25.77
C SER A 46 25.69 6.58 -24.52
N ASP A 47 24.63 6.48 -23.70
CA ASP A 47 24.56 5.58 -22.55
C ASP A 47 24.07 4.17 -22.91
N GLY A 48 23.92 3.87 -24.21
CA GLY A 48 23.46 2.57 -24.71
C GLY A 48 21.95 2.36 -24.63
N LYS A 49 21.17 3.33 -24.13
CA LYS A 49 19.70 3.23 -24.10
C LYS A 49 19.10 3.49 -25.46
N GLU A 50 18.05 2.73 -25.76
CA GLU A 50 17.30 2.85 -27.01
C GLU A 50 15.98 3.57 -26.78
N TYR A 51 15.67 4.51 -27.67
CA TYR A 51 14.45 5.30 -27.65
C TYR A 51 13.73 5.19 -28.99
N LEU A 52 12.41 4.99 -28.95
CA LEU A 52 11.55 5.04 -30.13
C LEU A 52 10.94 6.43 -30.24
N VAL A 53 11.22 7.16 -31.32
CA VAL A 53 10.82 8.57 -31.48
C VAL A 53 9.82 8.73 -32.62
N GLU A 54 8.68 9.35 -32.31
CA GLU A 54 7.69 9.82 -33.27
C GLU A 54 7.63 11.34 -33.21
N LYS A 55 7.89 12.03 -34.33
CA LYS A 55 8.01 13.49 -34.37
C LYS A 55 6.76 14.20 -34.87
N GLU A 56 5.79 13.48 -35.41
CA GLU A 56 4.57 14.08 -35.93
C GLU A 56 3.73 14.71 -34.82
N LEU A 57 3.41 16.00 -35.00
CA LEU A 57 2.68 16.82 -34.02
C LEU A 57 1.17 16.55 -34.07
N LYS A 58 0.78 15.29 -33.83
CA LYS A 58 -0.62 14.84 -33.96
C LYS A 58 -1.16 14.08 -32.75
N TYR A 59 -0.32 13.80 -31.76
CA TYR A 59 -0.70 13.02 -30.58
C TYR A 59 -0.91 13.92 -29.37
N ASN A 60 -2.03 13.74 -28.68
CA ASN A 60 -2.14 14.25 -27.31
C ASN A 60 -1.38 13.31 -26.36
N TRP A 61 -1.23 13.70 -25.10
CA TRP A 61 -0.37 12.97 -24.16
C TRP A 61 -0.86 11.53 -23.92
N LEU A 62 -2.19 11.34 -23.77
CA LEU A 62 -2.76 10.01 -23.56
C LEU A 62 -2.59 9.10 -24.79
N GLN A 63 -2.77 9.65 -25.99
CA GLN A 63 -2.51 8.92 -27.24
C GLN A 63 -1.05 8.52 -27.36
N ALA A 64 -0.12 9.40 -26.99
CA ALA A 64 1.31 9.10 -26.99
C ALA A 64 1.66 7.98 -26.01
N TYR A 65 1.09 8.01 -24.80
CA TYR A 65 1.22 6.93 -23.82
C TYR A 65 0.72 5.60 -24.37
N ASP A 66 -0.48 5.59 -24.96
CA ASP A 66 -1.12 4.41 -25.55
C ASP A 66 -0.31 3.85 -26.75
N GLU A 67 0.31 4.70 -27.57
CA GLU A 67 1.22 4.24 -28.63
C GLU A 67 2.47 3.54 -28.08
N CYS A 68 3.07 4.05 -27.00
CA CYS A 68 4.19 3.36 -26.36
C CYS A 68 3.73 2.02 -25.74
N ALA A 69 2.61 2.04 -25.00
CA ALA A 69 2.09 0.86 -24.31
C ALA A 69 1.74 -0.28 -25.28
N ARG A 70 1.14 0.02 -26.44
CA ARG A 70 0.86 -0.99 -27.48
C ARG A 70 2.09 -1.68 -28.06
N ARG A 71 3.30 -1.17 -27.78
CA ARG A 71 4.58 -1.72 -28.25
C ARG A 71 5.40 -2.31 -27.09
N ASP A 72 4.77 -2.53 -25.94
CA ASP A 72 5.44 -2.98 -24.71
C ASP A 72 6.55 -2.01 -24.26
N LEU A 73 6.32 -0.71 -24.48
CA LEU A 73 7.20 0.39 -24.09
C LEU A 73 6.46 1.38 -23.19
N ASN A 74 7.20 2.27 -22.55
CA ASN A 74 6.65 3.39 -21.78
C ASN A 74 7.05 4.73 -22.40
N LEU A 75 6.28 5.79 -22.16
CA LEU A 75 6.78 7.14 -22.40
C LEU A 75 8.06 7.36 -21.61
N VAL A 76 9.02 8.06 -22.19
CA VAL A 76 10.34 8.26 -21.58
C VAL A 76 10.26 9.06 -20.28
N VAL A 77 10.94 8.57 -19.25
CA VAL A 77 10.98 9.13 -17.89
C VAL A 77 12.45 9.42 -17.55
N ILE A 78 12.82 10.68 -17.37
CA ILE A 78 14.22 11.10 -17.19
C ILE A 78 14.52 11.36 -15.71
N GLU A 79 15.14 10.39 -15.05
CA GLU A 79 15.26 10.32 -13.59
C GLU A 79 16.61 10.80 -13.04
N SER A 80 17.56 11.13 -13.91
CA SER A 80 18.90 11.56 -13.51
C SER A 80 19.51 12.54 -14.52
N GLU A 81 20.49 13.31 -14.05
CA GLU A 81 21.23 14.25 -14.88
C GLU A 81 22.00 13.53 -15.99
N GLU A 82 22.60 12.38 -15.70
CA GLU A 82 23.36 11.58 -16.66
C GLU A 82 22.47 11.11 -17.80
N LYS A 83 21.26 10.61 -17.48
CA LYS A 83 20.28 10.21 -18.50
C LYS A 83 19.86 11.42 -19.33
N ASN A 84 19.61 12.57 -18.71
CA ASN A 84 19.24 13.79 -19.42
C ASN A 84 20.33 14.28 -20.38
N VAL A 85 21.60 14.20 -19.97
CA VAL A 85 22.74 14.59 -20.83
C VAL A 85 22.83 13.68 -22.05
N ALA A 86 22.82 12.36 -21.88
CA ALA A 86 22.86 11.40 -22.98
C ALA A 86 21.64 11.54 -23.91
N PHE A 87 20.45 11.69 -23.32
CA PHE A 87 19.20 11.85 -24.04
C PHE A 87 19.16 13.15 -24.87
N THR A 88 19.48 14.30 -24.27
CA THR A 88 19.47 15.57 -25.02
C THR A 88 20.58 15.65 -26.07
N ALA A 89 21.73 14.99 -25.85
CA ALA A 89 22.77 14.85 -26.87
C ALA A 89 22.25 14.06 -28.09
N LEU A 90 21.56 12.93 -27.85
CA LEU A 90 20.91 12.15 -28.91
C LEU A 90 19.93 13.00 -29.71
N LEU A 91 19.06 13.76 -29.03
CA LEU A 91 18.07 14.60 -29.71
C LEU A 91 18.74 15.70 -30.56
N ARG A 92 19.79 16.34 -30.06
CA ARG A 92 20.57 17.33 -30.82
C ARG A 92 21.26 16.74 -32.05
N GLU A 93 21.77 15.52 -31.93
CA GLU A 93 22.46 14.84 -33.02
C GLU A 93 21.48 14.41 -34.13
N LYS A 94 20.36 13.79 -33.77
CA LYS A 94 19.41 13.22 -34.73
C LYS A 94 18.41 14.24 -35.28
N PHE A 95 18.08 15.27 -34.51
CA PHE A 95 17.03 16.22 -34.86
C PHE A 95 17.57 17.66 -34.91
N ALA A 96 17.80 18.14 -36.13
CA ALA A 96 18.28 19.50 -36.40
C ALA A 96 17.29 20.58 -35.93
N LYS A 97 15.98 20.27 -35.90
CA LYS A 97 14.93 21.16 -35.39
C LYS A 97 14.28 20.52 -34.15
N PRO A 98 14.23 21.22 -33.01
CA PRO A 98 13.61 20.70 -31.80
C PRO A 98 12.09 20.68 -31.94
N SER A 99 11.53 19.53 -32.30
CA SER A 99 10.10 19.27 -32.19
C SER A 99 9.73 19.03 -30.72
N PRO A 100 8.56 19.48 -30.25
CA PRO A 100 8.07 19.11 -28.94
C PRO A 100 7.67 17.63 -28.92
N LEU A 101 8.09 16.92 -27.88
CA LEU A 101 7.93 15.48 -27.71
C LEU A 101 7.47 15.18 -26.28
N TRP A 102 6.39 14.43 -26.12
CA TRP A 102 5.84 14.06 -24.82
C TRP A 102 6.82 13.24 -23.97
N LEU A 103 6.87 13.56 -22.68
CA LEU A 103 7.55 12.80 -21.64
C LEU A 103 6.52 12.04 -20.80
N GLY A 104 6.95 11.01 -20.09
CA GLY A 104 6.14 10.20 -19.19
C GLY A 104 5.83 10.87 -17.85
N TYR A 105 5.62 12.19 -17.81
CA TYR A 105 5.32 12.92 -16.57
C TYR A 105 4.01 13.70 -16.64
N HIS A 106 3.22 13.61 -15.59
CA HIS A 106 1.98 14.36 -15.44
C HIS A 106 1.69 14.75 -13.99
N ASP A 107 0.85 15.76 -13.78
CA ASP A 107 0.32 16.13 -12.45
C ASP A 107 -1.21 16.28 -12.42
N GLU A 108 -1.91 15.76 -13.44
CA GLU A 108 -3.38 15.83 -13.59
C GLU A 108 -4.16 15.37 -12.34
N PHE A 109 -3.65 14.35 -11.63
CA PHE A 109 -4.28 13.80 -10.43
C PHE A 109 -3.73 14.37 -9.11
N ASN A 110 -2.92 15.44 -9.18
CA ASN A 110 -2.38 16.05 -7.97
C ASN A 110 -3.45 16.89 -7.25
N LEU A 111 -3.99 16.33 -6.16
CA LEU A 111 -4.99 16.97 -5.31
C LEU A 111 -4.39 17.89 -4.22
N ALA A 112 -3.06 17.98 -4.13
CA ALA A 112 -2.41 18.70 -3.04
C ALA A 112 -2.57 20.22 -3.20
N LYS A 113 -2.88 20.92 -2.09
CA LYS A 113 -2.95 22.39 -2.01
C LYS A 113 -1.56 23.05 -1.93
N GLY A 114 -0.50 22.36 -2.36
CA GLY A 114 0.90 22.71 -2.20
C GLY A 114 1.65 22.89 -3.54
N PRO A 115 2.99 22.80 -3.54
CA PRO A 115 3.77 22.84 -4.78
C PRO A 115 3.34 21.72 -5.73
N ARG A 116 3.37 22.00 -7.04
CA ARG A 116 3.00 21.03 -8.07
C ARG A 116 4.04 19.93 -8.15
N HIS A 117 3.63 18.72 -7.84
CA HIS A 117 4.44 17.51 -7.99
C HIS A 117 3.96 16.76 -9.23
N PHE A 118 4.88 16.52 -10.16
CA PHE A 118 4.65 15.65 -11.31
C PHE A 118 5.10 14.24 -10.96
N PHE A 119 4.39 13.26 -11.52
CA PHE A 119 4.57 11.84 -11.29
C PHE A 119 4.88 11.14 -12.61
N SER A 120 5.73 10.12 -12.53
CA SER A 120 6.01 9.23 -13.65
C SER A 120 4.78 8.38 -13.96
N ILE A 121 4.36 8.33 -15.22
CA ILE A 121 3.26 7.46 -15.64
C ILE A 121 3.65 5.98 -15.59
N SER A 122 4.94 5.65 -15.75
CA SER A 122 5.39 4.27 -15.74
C SER A 122 5.65 3.73 -14.34
N THR A 123 6.17 4.55 -13.43
CA THR A 123 6.57 4.08 -12.08
C THR A 123 5.67 4.59 -10.96
N GLY A 124 4.80 5.57 -11.23
CA GLY A 124 4.00 6.27 -10.21
C GLY A 124 4.83 7.13 -9.25
N GLN A 125 6.15 7.13 -9.37
CA GLN A 125 7.05 7.83 -8.47
C GLN A 125 7.07 9.34 -8.75
N PRO A 126 7.23 10.19 -7.72
CA PRO A 126 7.39 11.62 -7.91
C PRO A 126 8.71 11.96 -8.63
N LEU A 127 8.74 13.09 -9.34
CA LEU A 127 9.97 13.60 -9.96
C LEU A 127 11.08 13.81 -8.92
N THR A 128 12.23 13.17 -9.16
CA THR A 128 13.48 13.34 -8.38
C THR A 128 14.50 14.24 -9.08
N PHE A 129 14.43 14.32 -10.41
CA PHE A 129 15.27 15.16 -11.25
C PHE A 129 14.40 15.97 -12.19
N THR A 130 14.79 17.21 -12.50
CA THR A 130 14.07 18.04 -13.46
C THR A 130 15.01 18.80 -14.38
N ASN A 131 14.61 18.97 -15.63
CA ASN A 131 15.32 19.79 -16.59
C ASN A 131 14.38 20.87 -17.20
N TRP A 132 13.55 21.47 -16.34
CA TRP A 132 12.60 22.50 -16.72
C TRP A 132 13.28 23.70 -17.40
N PHE A 133 12.59 24.28 -18.39
CA PHE A 133 12.97 25.56 -18.96
C PHE A 133 12.75 26.67 -17.91
N LYS A 134 13.49 27.77 -18.04
CA LYS A 134 13.39 28.87 -17.07
C LYS A 134 11.96 29.43 -17.06
N GLY A 135 11.29 29.32 -15.92
CA GLY A 135 9.91 29.79 -15.72
C GLY A 135 8.84 28.70 -15.88
N GLU A 136 9.23 27.46 -16.18
CA GLU A 136 8.35 26.29 -16.21
C GLU A 136 8.47 25.46 -14.92
N PRO A 137 7.45 24.67 -14.54
CA PRO A 137 6.13 24.55 -15.18
C PRO A 137 5.20 25.72 -14.81
N LYS A 138 4.58 26.35 -15.81
CA LYS A 138 3.81 27.61 -15.66
C LYS A 138 2.32 27.43 -15.37
N ASN A 139 1.75 26.27 -15.70
CA ASN A 139 0.33 25.97 -15.54
C ASN A 139 -0.66 26.99 -16.15
N ILE A 140 -0.52 27.39 -17.42
CA ILE A 140 -1.41 28.39 -18.03
C ILE A 140 -2.88 27.98 -17.84
N LYS A 141 -3.64 28.89 -17.22
CA LYS A 141 -5.08 28.72 -16.92
C LYS A 141 -5.41 27.47 -16.08
N LYS A 142 -4.44 26.90 -15.37
CA LYS A 142 -4.59 25.64 -14.60
C LYS A 142 -5.01 24.46 -15.48
N LYS A 143 -4.37 24.30 -16.64
CA LYS A 143 -4.72 23.28 -17.64
C LYS A 143 -3.52 22.55 -18.22
N GLU A 144 -2.30 22.86 -17.79
CA GLU A 144 -1.08 22.31 -18.38
C GLU A 144 -0.48 21.27 -17.44
N HIS A 145 -0.93 20.02 -17.58
CA HIS A 145 -0.65 18.96 -16.62
C HIS A 145 0.32 17.89 -17.12
N CYS A 146 0.78 17.98 -18.36
CA CYS A 146 1.65 16.97 -18.98
C CYS A 146 2.96 17.58 -19.45
N ALA A 147 4.07 16.89 -19.19
CA ALA A 147 5.40 17.39 -19.53
C ALA A 147 5.83 16.98 -20.95
N TYR A 148 6.55 17.86 -21.62
CA TYR A 148 7.19 17.58 -22.90
C TYR A 148 8.63 18.13 -22.91
N VAL A 149 9.45 17.60 -23.80
CA VAL A 149 10.81 18.07 -24.10
C VAL A 149 10.86 18.65 -25.51
N GLY A 150 11.75 19.62 -25.73
CA GLY A 150 11.91 20.24 -27.05
C GLY A 150 11.00 21.46 -27.22
N GLY A 151 10.84 21.93 -28.45
CA GLY A 151 10.21 23.24 -28.74
C GLY A 151 11.11 24.46 -28.46
N ASN A 152 12.25 24.26 -27.81
CA ASN A 152 13.37 25.21 -27.70
C ASN A 152 14.69 24.54 -28.13
N SER A 153 15.71 25.33 -28.46
CA SER A 153 17.03 24.82 -28.89
C SER A 153 17.82 24.12 -27.77
N GLU A 154 17.41 24.29 -26.52
CA GLU A 154 18.12 23.73 -25.35
C GLU A 154 17.64 22.32 -24.99
N TYR A 155 16.53 21.84 -25.55
CA TYR A 155 15.85 20.59 -25.16
C TYR A 155 15.51 20.54 -23.66
N LYS A 156 15.11 21.70 -23.11
CA LYS A 156 14.55 21.83 -21.75
C LYS A 156 13.07 21.44 -21.74
N TRP A 157 12.54 21.09 -20.57
CA TRP A 157 11.17 20.63 -20.40
C TRP A 157 10.19 21.77 -20.17
N ALA A 158 8.93 21.57 -20.52
CA ALA A 158 7.83 22.47 -20.19
C ALA A 158 6.54 21.67 -20.00
N ASP A 159 5.54 22.26 -19.34
CA ASP A 159 4.21 21.68 -19.23
C ASP A 159 3.28 22.19 -20.34
N ALA A 160 2.32 21.34 -20.70
CA ALA A 160 1.30 21.63 -21.71
C ALA A 160 0.00 20.90 -21.39
N SER A 161 -1.09 21.31 -22.06
CA SER A 161 -2.39 20.67 -21.90
C SER A 161 -2.35 19.25 -22.43
N CYS A 162 -2.65 18.28 -21.57
CA CYS A 162 -2.61 16.87 -21.90
C CYS A 162 -3.49 16.52 -23.10
N ASP A 163 -4.68 17.13 -23.21
CA ASP A 163 -5.68 16.80 -24.23
C ASP A 163 -5.61 17.67 -25.49
N ASN A 164 -5.37 18.97 -25.29
CA ASN A 164 -5.49 19.97 -26.37
C ASN A 164 -4.18 20.14 -27.17
N SER A 165 -3.03 19.87 -26.55
CA SER A 165 -1.75 19.98 -27.24
C SER A 165 -1.48 18.75 -28.10
N LYS A 166 -0.93 18.96 -29.29
CA LYS A 166 -0.57 17.88 -30.23
C LYS A 166 0.93 17.92 -30.47
N TYR A 167 1.64 16.93 -29.96
CA TYR A 167 3.09 16.78 -30.05
C TYR A 167 3.45 15.39 -30.58
N GLY A 168 4.74 15.19 -30.85
CA GLY A 168 5.28 13.84 -31.01
C GLY A 168 5.51 13.18 -29.66
N TYR A 169 6.11 12.00 -29.64
CA TYR A 169 6.38 11.25 -28.41
C TYR A 169 7.68 10.48 -28.49
N ILE A 170 8.21 10.14 -27.31
CA ILE A 170 9.38 9.30 -27.20
C ILE A 170 9.08 8.18 -26.22
N CYS A 171 9.26 6.95 -26.67
CA CYS A 171 9.14 5.76 -25.84
C CYS A 171 10.52 5.25 -25.43
N GLU A 172 10.58 4.56 -24.30
CA GLU A 172 11.71 3.76 -23.87
C GLU A 172 11.25 2.37 -23.44
N LYS A 173 12.18 1.41 -23.47
CA LYS A 173 11.95 0.10 -22.86
C LYS A 173 11.86 0.28 -21.35
N ASP A 174 10.96 -0.47 -20.74
CA ASP A 174 10.80 -0.48 -19.31
C ASP A 174 12.12 -0.89 -18.62
N LYS A 175 12.52 -0.18 -17.56
CA LYS A 175 13.55 -0.70 -16.65
C LYS A 175 12.99 -1.89 -15.85
N SER A 176 11.66 -2.02 -15.74
CA SER A 176 10.98 -2.92 -14.82
C SER A 176 10.38 -4.19 -15.46
N SER A 177 10.47 -4.38 -16.78
CA SER A 177 9.93 -5.57 -17.45
C SER A 177 10.69 -6.86 -17.15
N THR A 178 11.75 -6.81 -16.34
CA THR A 178 12.42 -8.01 -15.79
C THR A 178 12.06 -8.29 -14.33
N ASN A 179 11.45 -7.37 -13.58
CA ASN A 179 11.34 -7.50 -12.12
C ASN A 179 9.95 -7.34 -11.51
N CYS A 180 8.91 -6.96 -12.25
CA CYS A 180 7.57 -6.80 -11.64
C CYS A 180 7.03 -8.10 -11.00
N GLN A 181 7.36 -9.27 -11.56
CA GLN A 181 7.00 -10.57 -10.96
C GLN A 181 7.84 -10.91 -9.73
N ASP A 182 9.13 -10.55 -9.72
CA ASP A 182 10.02 -10.80 -8.58
C ASP A 182 9.73 -9.81 -7.45
N ASP A 183 9.46 -8.54 -7.75
CA ASP A 183 9.07 -7.51 -6.80
C ASP A 183 7.71 -7.84 -6.15
N MET A 184 6.73 -8.33 -6.93
CA MET A 184 5.45 -8.82 -6.38
C MET A 184 5.62 -10.07 -5.51
N LYS A 185 6.59 -10.93 -5.82
CA LYS A 185 6.90 -12.12 -5.02
C LYS A 185 7.60 -11.76 -3.70
N ASP A 186 8.47 -10.77 -3.71
CA ASP A 186 9.14 -10.26 -2.51
C ASP A 186 8.13 -9.53 -1.61
N ILE A 187 7.27 -8.69 -2.18
CA ILE A 187 6.15 -8.07 -1.45
C ILE A 187 5.21 -9.15 -0.87
N ARG A 188 4.88 -10.20 -1.63
CA ARG A 188 4.07 -11.33 -1.13
C ARG A 188 4.71 -11.98 0.10
N LYS A 189 6.02 -12.20 0.06
CA LYS A 189 6.76 -12.82 1.16
C LYS A 189 6.76 -11.93 2.40
N GLU A 190 6.96 -10.63 2.24
CA GLU A 190 6.94 -9.67 3.33
C GLU A 190 5.55 -9.53 3.96
N VAL A 191 4.50 -9.36 3.15
CA VAL A 191 3.12 -9.25 3.65
C VAL A 191 2.71 -10.52 4.40
N LYS A 192 3.08 -11.70 3.89
CA LYS A 192 2.81 -12.96 4.58
C LYS A 192 3.54 -13.06 5.92
N ALA A 193 4.83 -12.73 5.94
CA ALA A 193 5.63 -12.77 7.17
C ALA A 193 5.09 -11.77 8.22
N LEU A 194 4.66 -10.58 7.78
CA LEU A 194 4.05 -9.60 8.67
C LEU A 194 2.71 -10.10 9.23
N ASN A 195 1.87 -10.70 8.40
CA ASN A 195 0.59 -11.24 8.83
C ASN A 195 0.75 -12.41 9.83
N GLU A 196 1.74 -13.29 9.61
CA GLU A 196 2.12 -14.33 10.58
C GLU A 196 2.64 -13.74 11.89
N ALA A 197 3.45 -12.67 11.84
CA ALA A 197 3.96 -11.99 13.03
C ALA A 197 2.84 -11.34 13.85
N VAL A 198 1.92 -10.63 13.19
CA VAL A 198 0.75 -10.02 13.85
C VAL A 198 -0.15 -11.10 14.47
N SER A 199 -0.34 -12.23 13.79
CA SER A 199 -1.09 -13.38 14.33
C SER A 199 -0.45 -13.91 15.62
N ALA A 200 0.87 -14.05 15.64
CA ALA A 200 1.61 -14.55 16.80
C ALA A 200 1.57 -13.55 17.97
N GLU A 201 1.73 -12.25 17.69
CA GLU A 201 1.67 -11.20 18.71
C GLU A 201 0.26 -11.11 19.32
N PHE A 202 -0.79 -11.19 18.49
CA PHE A 202 -2.16 -11.24 18.97
C PHE A 202 -2.43 -12.47 19.85
N ALA A 203 -1.91 -13.64 19.48
CA ALA A 203 -2.05 -14.85 20.30
C ALA A 203 -1.37 -14.72 21.67
N ASN A 204 -0.23 -14.03 21.73
CA ASN A 204 0.44 -13.72 22.98
C ASN A 204 -0.35 -12.71 23.81
N HIS A 205 -0.80 -11.62 23.19
CA HIS A 205 -1.58 -10.59 23.87
C HIS A 205 -2.89 -11.16 24.46
N ARG A 206 -3.57 -12.05 23.72
CA ARG A 206 -4.76 -12.75 24.23
C ARG A 206 -4.46 -13.60 25.47
N ARG A 207 -3.30 -14.27 25.51
CA ARG A 207 -2.86 -15.03 26.67
C ARG A 207 -2.63 -14.09 27.86
N ASP A 208 -1.89 -13.02 27.67
CA ASP A 208 -1.57 -12.05 28.72
C ASP A 208 -2.85 -11.44 29.31
N VAL A 209 -3.82 -11.09 28.47
CA VAL A 209 -5.11 -10.56 28.91
C VAL A 209 -5.91 -11.60 29.71
N THR A 210 -5.88 -12.86 29.27
CA THR A 210 -6.54 -13.97 29.99
C THR A 210 -5.91 -14.18 31.36
N ASP A 211 -4.57 -14.19 31.43
CA ASP A 211 -3.82 -14.34 32.68
C ASP A 211 -4.12 -13.18 33.64
N ILE A 212 -4.21 -11.94 33.15
CA ILE A 212 -4.59 -10.77 33.96
C ILE A 212 -6.01 -10.94 34.50
N LEU A 213 -6.97 -11.36 33.68
CA LEU A 213 -8.35 -11.54 34.11
C LEU A 213 -8.48 -12.63 35.18
N GLU A 214 -7.76 -13.74 35.01
CA GLU A 214 -7.74 -14.83 35.98
C GLU A 214 -7.08 -14.41 37.30
N ASN A 215 -5.92 -13.74 37.23
CA ASN A 215 -5.24 -13.20 38.41
C ASN A 215 -6.12 -12.19 39.16
N ASN A 216 -6.77 -11.26 38.46
CA ASN A 216 -7.70 -10.31 39.06
C ASN A 216 -8.87 -11.02 39.75
N ASN A 217 -9.41 -12.10 39.16
CA ASN A 217 -10.49 -12.87 39.80
C ASN A 217 -9.99 -13.58 41.07
N ASN A 218 -8.80 -14.17 41.01
CA ASN A 218 -8.19 -14.85 42.16
C ASN A 218 -7.89 -13.86 43.30
N GLU A 219 -7.31 -12.69 43.00
CA GLU A 219 -7.07 -11.63 43.97
C GLU A 219 -8.37 -11.13 44.60
N ASN A 220 -9.41 -10.88 43.79
CA ASN A 220 -10.71 -10.47 44.30
C ASN A 220 -11.34 -11.52 45.22
N ASN A 221 -11.23 -12.81 44.87
CA ASN A 221 -11.73 -13.90 45.71
C ASN A 221 -10.94 -14.01 47.02
N GLN A 222 -9.62 -13.89 46.97
CA GLN A 222 -8.77 -13.91 48.16
C GLN A 222 -9.13 -12.78 49.14
N ILE A 223 -9.34 -11.56 48.62
CA ILE A 223 -9.76 -10.41 49.46
C ILE A 223 -11.07 -10.71 50.20
N VAL A 224 -12.02 -11.36 49.54
CA VAL A 224 -13.30 -11.73 50.17
C VAL A 224 -13.12 -12.83 51.21
N GLU A 225 -12.30 -13.84 50.94
CA GLU A 225 -11.97 -14.88 51.93
C GLU A 225 -11.29 -14.28 53.17
N ASP A 226 -10.33 -13.39 52.98
CA ASP A 226 -9.61 -12.70 54.05
C ASP A 226 -10.55 -11.82 54.89
N LEU A 227 -11.50 -11.14 54.24
CA LEU A 227 -12.51 -10.32 54.92
C LEU A 227 -13.43 -11.18 55.80
N VAL A 228 -13.88 -12.34 55.29
CA VAL A 228 -14.72 -13.29 56.04
C VAL A 228 -13.95 -13.89 57.23
N ALA A 229 -12.68 -14.25 57.02
CA ALA A 229 -11.81 -14.78 58.07
C ALA A 229 -11.57 -13.75 59.18
N ALA A 230 -11.25 -12.50 58.80
CA ALA A 230 -11.08 -11.39 59.74
C ALA A 230 -12.36 -11.12 60.55
N LYS A 231 -13.52 -11.12 59.90
CA LYS A 231 -14.83 -11.01 60.57
C LYS A 231 -15.00 -12.09 61.64
N LYS A 232 -14.73 -13.35 61.30
CA LYS A 232 -14.86 -14.49 62.23
C LYS A 232 -13.90 -14.36 63.42
N ALA A 233 -12.66 -13.91 63.19
CA ALA A 233 -11.67 -13.70 64.23
C ALA A 233 -12.11 -12.61 65.23
N ILE A 234 -12.63 -11.48 64.73
CA ILE A 234 -13.13 -10.38 65.59
C ILE A 234 -14.26 -10.85 66.51
N ILE A 235 -15.20 -11.66 66.01
CA ILE A 235 -16.30 -12.20 66.82
C ILE A 235 -15.75 -13.09 67.95
N VAL A 236 -14.84 -14.00 67.62
CA VAL A 236 -14.26 -14.95 68.59
C VAL A 236 -13.49 -14.21 69.67
N GLU A 237 -12.67 -13.22 69.30
CA GLU A 237 -11.89 -12.45 70.28
C GLU A 237 -12.79 -11.55 71.14
N SER A 238 -13.84 -10.97 70.56
CA SER A 238 -14.83 -10.18 71.30
C SER A 238 -15.57 -11.05 72.33
N GLN A 239 -16.00 -12.26 71.95
CA GLN A 239 -16.65 -13.19 72.86
C GLN A 239 -15.74 -13.58 74.02
N LYS A 240 -14.48 -13.92 73.72
CA LYS A 240 -13.48 -14.29 74.73
C LYS A 240 -13.21 -13.15 75.73
N SER A 241 -13.15 -11.91 75.26
CA SER A 241 -12.99 -10.73 76.12
C SER A 241 -14.18 -10.54 77.06
N ILE A 242 -15.41 -10.71 76.53
CA ILE A 242 -16.65 -10.65 77.32
C ILE A 242 -16.63 -11.75 78.40
N ASP A 243 -16.35 -13.00 78.02
CA ASP A 243 -16.31 -14.14 78.95
C ASP A 243 -15.30 -13.93 80.08
N ALA A 244 -14.13 -13.37 79.77
CA ALA A 244 -13.08 -13.06 80.75
C ALA A 244 -13.52 -12.00 81.77
N VAL A 245 -14.27 -10.97 81.33
CA VAL A 245 -14.81 -9.94 82.23
C VAL A 245 -15.88 -10.53 83.15
N LEU A 246 -16.77 -11.38 82.63
CA LEU A 246 -17.83 -12.02 83.39
C LEU A 246 -17.28 -12.95 84.48
N LEU A 247 -16.20 -13.68 84.18
CA LEU A 247 -15.49 -14.52 85.15
C LEU A 247 -14.95 -13.74 86.35
N ARG A 248 -14.46 -12.50 86.13
CA ARG A 248 -13.89 -11.66 87.19
C ARG A 248 -14.95 -10.92 88.01
N LYS A 249 -16.13 -10.71 87.45
CA LYS A 249 -17.20 -9.87 88.04
C LYS A 249 -18.56 -10.55 87.89
N PRO A 250 -18.87 -11.56 88.74
CA PRO A 250 -20.09 -12.37 88.60
C PRO A 250 -21.39 -11.56 88.68
N TYR A 251 -21.41 -10.45 89.42
CA TYR A 251 -22.56 -9.56 89.51
C TYR A 251 -22.95 -8.92 88.17
N LEU A 252 -22.01 -8.83 87.22
CA LEU A 252 -22.30 -8.37 85.86
C LEU A 252 -23.13 -9.40 85.08
N GLN A 253 -23.19 -10.68 85.47
CA GLN A 253 -24.08 -11.64 84.82
C GLN A 253 -25.55 -11.27 85.00
N ALA A 254 -25.93 -10.67 86.14
CA ALA A 254 -27.32 -10.22 86.35
C ALA A 254 -27.65 -9.00 85.47
N VAL A 255 -26.69 -8.07 85.30
CA VAL A 255 -26.84 -6.93 84.39
C VAL A 255 -26.87 -7.42 82.94
N LEU A 256 -25.98 -8.32 82.57
CA LEU A 256 -25.96 -8.92 81.23
C LEU A 256 -27.20 -9.78 80.98
N ALA A 257 -27.83 -10.36 82.00
CA ALA A 257 -29.11 -11.07 81.82
C ALA A 257 -30.28 -10.11 81.55
N ASP A 258 -30.16 -8.85 81.98
CA ASP A 258 -31.20 -7.82 81.82
C ASP A 258 -31.06 -7.04 80.49
N VAL A 259 -29.82 -6.74 80.07
CA VAL A 259 -29.52 -5.99 78.82
C VAL A 259 -28.81 -6.80 77.73
N GLY A 260 -28.46 -8.05 77.99
CA GLY A 260 -27.64 -8.87 77.09
C GLY A 260 -28.31 -9.18 75.78
N ASP A 261 -29.62 -9.44 75.78
CA ASP A 261 -30.38 -9.72 74.55
C ASP A 261 -30.38 -8.50 73.62
N GLU A 262 -30.54 -7.29 74.17
CA GLU A 262 -30.56 -6.04 73.42
C GLU A 262 -29.17 -5.69 72.87
N PHE A 263 -28.13 -5.89 73.68
CA PHE A 263 -26.74 -5.69 73.26
C PHE A 263 -26.30 -6.70 72.18
N LEU A 264 -26.65 -7.98 72.36
CA LEU A 264 -26.39 -9.03 71.37
C LEU A 264 -27.15 -8.78 70.06
N ALA A 265 -28.38 -8.27 70.13
CA ALA A 265 -29.15 -7.90 68.95
C ALA A 265 -28.48 -6.76 68.15
N ILE A 266 -27.96 -5.73 68.83
CA ILE A 266 -27.22 -4.64 68.17
C ILE A 266 -25.95 -5.18 67.48
N LEU A 267 -25.20 -6.03 68.18
CA LEU A 267 -23.96 -6.61 67.65
C LEU A 267 -24.23 -7.50 66.43
N ASN A 268 -25.26 -8.35 66.52
CA ASN A 268 -25.69 -9.22 65.43
C ASN A 268 -26.21 -8.41 64.23
N ASN A 269 -26.99 -7.35 64.46
CA ASN A 269 -27.46 -6.47 63.37
C ASN A 269 -26.31 -5.74 62.65
N ALA A 270 -25.32 -5.25 63.40
CA ALA A 270 -24.13 -4.63 62.80
C ALA A 270 -23.32 -5.65 61.98
N LEU A 271 -23.15 -6.86 62.51
CA LEU A 271 -22.47 -7.96 61.82
C LEU A 271 -23.21 -8.45 60.58
N ASP A 272 -24.54 -8.48 60.64
CA ASP A 272 -25.42 -8.85 59.52
C ASP A 272 -25.34 -7.77 58.43
N GLY A 273 -25.46 -6.50 58.79
CA GLY A 273 -25.27 -5.38 57.87
C GLY A 273 -23.92 -5.40 57.16
N MET A 274 -22.82 -5.66 57.88
CA MET A 274 -21.50 -5.85 57.28
C MET A 274 -21.44 -7.08 56.36
N SER A 275 -22.15 -8.15 56.71
CA SER A 275 -22.25 -9.36 55.87
C SER A 275 -22.95 -9.07 54.54
N THR A 276 -24.06 -8.35 54.61
CA THR A 276 -24.87 -7.96 53.45
C THR A 276 -24.06 -7.09 52.50
N VAL A 277 -23.41 -6.04 53.01
CA VAL A 277 -22.55 -5.18 52.18
C VAL A 277 -21.42 -5.96 51.52
N SER A 278 -20.76 -6.87 52.24
CA SER A 278 -19.69 -7.70 51.69
C SER A 278 -20.20 -8.64 50.58
N THR A 279 -21.40 -9.19 50.77
CA THR A 279 -22.03 -10.10 49.81
C THR A 279 -22.46 -9.37 48.54
N GLU A 280 -23.09 -8.21 48.69
CA GLU A 280 -23.51 -7.37 47.56
C GLU A 280 -22.30 -6.86 46.75
N ALA A 281 -21.23 -6.45 47.45
CA ALA A 281 -19.98 -6.06 46.80
C ALA A 281 -19.37 -7.22 45.99
N TRP A 282 -19.32 -8.43 46.55
CA TRP A 282 -18.79 -9.60 45.84
C TRP A 282 -19.65 -9.97 44.63
N GLN A 283 -20.98 -9.96 44.77
CA GLN A 283 -21.89 -10.20 43.65
C GLN A 283 -21.68 -9.18 42.51
N SER A 284 -21.50 -7.90 42.86
CA SER A 284 -21.20 -6.86 41.87
C SER A 284 -19.87 -7.11 41.16
N ILE A 285 -18.82 -7.46 41.91
CA ILE A 285 -17.50 -7.78 41.36
C ILE A 285 -17.58 -8.98 40.41
N GLN A 286 -18.28 -10.05 40.79
CA GLN A 286 -18.43 -11.25 39.97
C GLN A 286 -19.21 -10.97 38.67
N VAL A 287 -20.32 -10.25 38.75
CA VAL A 287 -21.11 -9.86 37.56
C VAL A 287 -20.27 -8.98 36.62
N ASN A 288 -19.52 -8.03 37.17
CA ASN A 288 -18.61 -7.19 36.38
C ASN A 288 -17.50 -8.01 35.74
N HIS A 289 -16.88 -8.94 36.47
CA HIS A 289 -15.83 -9.82 35.95
C HIS A 289 -16.33 -10.66 34.77
N VAL A 290 -17.46 -11.36 34.94
CA VAL A 290 -18.05 -12.18 33.86
C VAL A 290 -18.36 -11.34 32.61
N ARG A 291 -18.92 -10.14 32.80
CA ARG A 291 -19.20 -9.22 31.69
C ARG A 291 -17.91 -8.78 30.98
N THR A 292 -16.90 -8.35 31.73
CA THR A 292 -15.62 -7.92 31.16
C THR A 292 -14.95 -9.05 30.38
N VAL A 293 -14.93 -10.27 30.92
CA VAL A 293 -14.39 -11.45 30.22
C VAL A 293 -15.14 -11.70 28.91
N ALA A 294 -16.48 -11.63 28.92
CA ALA A 294 -17.29 -11.85 27.73
C ALA A 294 -17.05 -10.77 26.65
N GLU A 295 -16.97 -9.50 27.04
CA GLU A 295 -16.69 -8.38 26.12
C GLU A 295 -15.30 -8.50 25.49
N VAL A 296 -14.28 -8.82 26.29
CA VAL A 296 -12.90 -9.03 25.83
C VAL A 296 -12.81 -10.21 24.87
N ASN A 297 -13.43 -11.34 25.19
CA ASN A 297 -13.42 -12.52 24.32
C ASN A 297 -14.11 -12.24 22.99
N SER A 298 -15.27 -11.57 23.01
CA SER A 298 -15.98 -11.17 21.80
C SER A 298 -15.14 -10.24 20.91
N ALA A 299 -14.49 -9.23 21.51
CA ALA A 299 -13.58 -8.34 20.76
C ALA A 299 -12.37 -9.10 20.19
N SER A 300 -11.83 -10.06 20.94
CA SER A 300 -10.72 -10.91 20.51
C SER A 300 -11.12 -11.80 19.33
N ASP A 301 -12.30 -12.43 19.38
CA ASP A 301 -12.79 -13.30 18.31
C ASP A 301 -13.07 -12.52 17.03
N ASN A 302 -13.63 -11.31 17.13
CA ASN A 302 -13.84 -10.44 15.97
C ASN A 302 -12.52 -10.05 15.30
N PHE A 303 -11.51 -9.66 16.09
CA PHE A 303 -10.19 -9.33 15.55
C PHE A 303 -9.52 -10.53 14.89
N ALA A 304 -9.68 -11.74 15.46
CA ALA A 304 -9.18 -12.97 14.85
C ALA A 304 -9.81 -13.24 13.47
N GLN A 305 -11.13 -13.04 13.35
CA GLN A 305 -11.85 -13.16 12.08
C GLN A 305 -11.38 -12.12 11.05
N ASP A 306 -11.16 -10.88 11.47
CA ASP A 306 -10.64 -9.83 10.59
C ASP A 306 -9.24 -10.20 10.06
N LEU A 307 -8.39 -10.78 10.89
CA LEU A 307 -7.06 -11.24 10.51
C LEU A 307 -7.11 -12.38 9.47
N GLU A 308 -8.01 -13.35 9.68
CA GLU A 308 -8.23 -14.45 8.74
C GLU A 308 -8.78 -13.94 7.40
N SER A 309 -9.75 -13.02 7.45
CA SER A 309 -10.30 -12.37 6.25
C SER A 309 -9.23 -11.59 5.49
N ASN A 310 -8.36 -10.86 6.18
CA ASN A 310 -7.24 -10.15 5.55
C ASN A 310 -6.24 -11.10 4.89
N THR A 311 -5.96 -12.24 5.53
CA THR A 311 -5.10 -13.29 4.97
C THR A 311 -5.66 -13.81 3.64
N VAL A 312 -6.95 -14.14 3.63
CA VAL A 312 -7.65 -14.62 2.42
C VAL A 312 -7.73 -13.54 1.34
N ALA A 313 -7.98 -12.28 1.72
CA ALA A 313 -8.01 -11.16 0.79
C ALA A 313 -6.64 -10.91 0.14
N VAL A 314 -5.56 -11.02 0.93
CA VAL A 314 -4.19 -10.95 0.41
C VAL A 314 -3.93 -12.09 -0.56
N ASP A 315 -4.28 -13.33 -0.22
CA ASP A 315 -4.09 -14.46 -1.14
C ASP A 315 -4.86 -14.27 -2.46
N ASN A 316 -6.09 -13.76 -2.40
CA ASN A 316 -6.94 -13.52 -3.58
C ASN A 316 -6.52 -12.30 -4.44
N LEU A 317 -5.72 -11.36 -3.92
CA LEU A 317 -5.26 -10.19 -4.69
C LEU A 317 -4.21 -10.55 -5.75
N PHE A 318 -3.63 -11.74 -5.66
CA PHE A 318 -2.48 -12.15 -6.48
C PHE A 318 -2.69 -13.46 -7.26
N ASP A 319 -3.91 -14.02 -7.24
CA ASP A 319 -4.38 -15.15 -8.06
C ASP A 319 -5.24 -14.66 -9.25
#